data_AF-A0A661VK46-F1
#
_entry.id   AF-A0A661VK46-F1
#
_cell.length_a   1.000
_cell.length_b   1.000
_cell.length_c   1.000
_cell.angle_alpha   90.00
_cell.angle_beta   90.00
_cell.angle_gamma   90.00
#
_symmetry.space_group_name_H-M   'P 1'
#
loop_
_entity.id
_entity.type
_entity.pdbx_description
1 polymer ?
#
loop_
_entity_poly.entity_id
_entity_poly.type
_entity_poly.pdbx_seq_one_letter_code
_entity_poly.pdbx_strand_id
1 'polypeptide(L)'
;MAQDIERQFQEKVCRKIYLKTEGIHRFRVFTPFSFEDGDNLGIILRRENSHWILTDEGHTFMHLSYDMDEHDLQRGTRARIISNVVSMYGVEERAGELVLKIEDDNFGDALYSFVQALLKITDVSYLSRERVRSTFMEDLRHFLGRCWRPDAR
;
A
#
# COMPACT_ATOMS: atom_id res chain seq x y z
N MET A 1 -19.37 -20.32 -25.42
CA MET A 1 -18.83 -20.84 -24.13
C MET A 1 -17.59 -20.06 -23.69
N ALA A 2 -16.40 -20.21 -24.31
CA ALA A 2 -15.20 -19.46 -23.90
C ALA A 2 -15.36 -17.94 -24.02
N GLN A 3 -15.90 -17.46 -25.15
CA GLN A 3 -16.19 -16.03 -25.38
C GLN A 3 -17.24 -15.47 -24.39
N ASP A 4 -18.22 -16.29 -23.97
CA ASP A 4 -19.22 -15.88 -22.98
C ASP A 4 -18.60 -15.75 -21.58
N ILE A 5 -17.65 -16.63 -21.23
CA ILE A 5 -16.92 -16.56 -19.96
C ILE A 5 -16.05 -15.31 -19.92
N GLU A 6 -15.31 -15.04 -20.99
CA GLU A 6 -14.44 -13.86 -21.10
C GLU A 6 -15.26 -12.57 -20.95
N ARG A 7 -16.37 -12.43 -21.69
CA ARG A 7 -17.27 -11.28 -21.58
C ARG A 7 -17.78 -11.11 -20.16
N GLN A 8 -18.30 -12.17 -19.55
CA GLN A 8 -18.81 -12.10 -18.18
C GLN A 8 -17.73 -11.72 -17.17
N PHE A 9 -16.50 -12.19 -17.37
CA PHE A 9 -15.37 -11.87 -16.51
C PHE A 9 -15.03 -10.38 -16.61
N GLN A 10 -14.85 -9.86 -17.82
CA GLN A 10 -14.58 -8.44 -18.08
C GLN A 10 -15.70 -7.56 -17.51
N GLU A 11 -16.97 -7.87 -17.78
CA GLU A 11 -18.11 -7.11 -17.27
C GLU A 11 -18.12 -7.02 -15.74
N LYS A 12 -17.91 -8.16 -15.05
CA LYS A 12 -17.91 -8.20 -13.58
C LYS A 12 -16.73 -7.43 -12.98
N VAL A 13 -15.55 -7.55 -13.57
CA VAL A 13 -14.34 -6.84 -13.10
C VAL A 13 -14.46 -5.34 -13.36
N CYS A 14 -14.80 -4.94 -14.59
CA CYS A 14 -14.93 -3.52 -14.96
C CYS A 14 -16.02 -2.82 -14.14
N ARG A 15 -17.13 -3.48 -13.81
CA ARG A 15 -18.18 -2.89 -12.94
C ARG A 15 -17.70 -2.52 -11.53
N LYS A 16 -16.59 -3.10 -11.06
CA LYS A 16 -16.00 -2.78 -9.76
C LYS A 16 -15.01 -1.62 -9.82
N ILE A 17 -14.59 -1.21 -11.00
CA ILE A 17 -13.66 -0.11 -11.22
C ILE A 17 -14.41 1.05 -11.88
N TYR A 18 -14.65 2.12 -11.13
CA TYR A 18 -15.39 3.26 -11.65
C TYR A 18 -14.95 4.57 -10.99
N LEU A 19 -15.29 5.68 -11.63
CA LEU A 19 -14.93 7.01 -11.17
C LEU A 19 -16.17 7.74 -10.66
N LYS A 20 -16.01 8.54 -9.60
CA LYS A 20 -17.00 9.52 -9.16
C LYS A 20 -16.38 10.91 -9.18
N THR A 21 -17.06 11.87 -9.80
CA THR A 21 -16.61 13.27 -9.79
C THR A 21 -16.67 13.85 -8.38
N GLU A 22 -15.60 14.52 -7.97
CA GLU A 22 -15.50 15.24 -6.70
C GLU A 22 -15.10 16.72 -6.91
N GLY A 23 -15.02 17.17 -8.17
CA GLY A 23 -14.66 18.55 -8.50
C GLY A 23 -14.24 18.70 -9.97
N ILE A 24 -13.73 19.89 -10.30
CA ILE A 24 -13.22 20.18 -11.64
C ILE A 24 -11.95 19.35 -11.86
N HIS A 25 -11.98 18.47 -12.86
CA HIS A 25 -10.88 17.57 -13.21
C HIS A 25 -10.36 16.75 -12.01
N ARG A 26 -11.28 16.33 -11.13
CA ARG A 26 -11.00 15.53 -9.93
C ARG A 26 -12.02 14.42 -9.79
N PHE A 27 -11.53 13.20 -9.64
CA PHE A 27 -12.35 12.00 -9.53
C PHE A 27 -11.81 11.10 -8.42
N ARG A 28 -12.70 10.57 -7.60
CA ARG A 28 -12.38 9.42 -6.74
C ARG A 28 -12.43 8.14 -7.58
N VAL A 29 -11.40 7.33 -7.45
CA VAL A 29 -11.29 6.04 -8.13
C VAL A 29 -11.74 4.95 -7.16
N PHE A 30 -12.77 4.19 -7.55
CA PHE A 30 -13.22 3.02 -6.80
C PHE A 30 -12.57 1.78 -7.39
N THR A 31 -12.06 0.91 -6.51
CA THR A 31 -11.48 -0.38 -6.87
C THR A 31 -12.02 -1.47 -5.93
N PRO A 32 -11.97 -2.74 -6.31
CA PRO A 32 -12.33 -3.84 -5.41
C PRO A 32 -11.22 -4.19 -4.39
N PHE A 33 -10.13 -3.41 -4.33
CA PHE A 33 -9.00 -3.67 -3.45
C PHE A 33 -9.13 -2.85 -2.16
N SER A 34 -8.74 -3.48 -1.06
CA SER A 34 -8.72 -2.91 0.27
C SER A 34 -7.38 -3.21 0.94
N PHE A 35 -7.06 -2.46 1.97
CA PHE A 35 -6.06 -2.84 2.95
C PHE A 35 -6.49 -4.11 3.71
N GLU A 36 -5.57 -4.69 4.49
CA GLU A 36 -5.79 -5.96 5.20
C GLU A 36 -6.92 -5.88 6.25
N ASP A 37 -7.16 -4.71 6.82
CA ASP A 37 -8.25 -4.45 7.76
C ASP A 37 -9.61 -4.23 7.07
N GLY A 38 -9.64 -4.22 5.73
CA GLY A 38 -10.84 -4.03 4.93
C GLY A 38 -11.11 -2.58 4.49
N ASP A 39 -10.26 -1.63 4.87
CA ASP A 39 -10.40 -0.24 4.43
C ASP A 39 -10.09 -0.10 2.94
N ASN A 40 -10.91 0.67 2.22
CA ASN A 40 -10.70 0.88 0.79
C ASN A 40 -9.46 1.74 0.52
N LEU A 41 -8.78 1.45 -0.60
CA LEU A 41 -7.69 2.32 -1.07
C LEU A 41 -8.24 3.71 -1.41
N GLY A 42 -7.66 4.75 -0.78
CA GLY A 42 -8.04 6.16 -1.00
C GLY A 42 -7.43 6.74 -2.27
N ILE A 43 -7.86 6.29 -3.47
CA ILE A 43 -7.24 6.72 -4.74
C ILE A 43 -8.00 7.88 -5.38
N ILE A 44 -7.29 8.93 -5.75
CA ILE A 44 -7.80 10.11 -6.45
C ILE A 44 -7.10 10.24 -7.80
N LEU A 45 -7.91 10.37 -8.86
CA LEU A 45 -7.48 10.80 -10.18
C LEU A 45 -7.72 12.31 -10.29
N ARG A 46 -6.67 13.11 -10.44
CA ARG A 46 -6.81 14.55 -10.65
C ARG A 46 -5.87 15.09 -11.72
N ARG A 47 -6.24 16.20 -12.31
CA ARG A 47 -5.37 16.93 -13.24
C ARG A 47 -4.42 17.82 -12.46
N GLU A 48 -3.15 17.74 -12.79
CA GLU A 48 -2.07 18.58 -12.28
C GLU A 48 -1.37 19.21 -13.48
N ASN A 49 -1.48 20.54 -13.61
CA ASN A 49 -1.05 21.28 -14.81
C ASN A 49 -1.66 20.68 -16.09
N SER A 50 -0.82 20.19 -17.00
CA SER A 50 -1.20 19.56 -18.27
C SER A 50 -1.43 18.05 -18.19
N HIS A 51 -1.16 17.39 -17.06
CA HIS A 51 -1.14 15.93 -16.94
C HIS A 51 -2.17 15.39 -15.96
N TRP A 52 -2.55 14.13 -16.15
CA TRP A 52 -3.31 13.37 -15.17
C TRP A 52 -2.37 12.67 -14.20
N ILE A 53 -2.76 12.61 -12.94
CA ILE A 53 -2.04 11.88 -11.91
C ILE A 53 -3.01 11.05 -11.07
N LEU A 54 -2.52 9.94 -10.53
CA LEU A 54 -3.12 9.24 -9.41
C LEU A 54 -2.40 9.66 -8.14
N THR A 55 -3.15 9.93 -7.07
CA THR A 55 -2.60 10.20 -5.73
C THR A 55 -3.42 9.48 -4.67
N ASP A 56 -2.78 9.10 -3.57
CA ASP A 56 -3.47 8.60 -2.38
C ASP A 56 -3.82 9.72 -1.37
N GLU A 57 -3.37 10.95 -1.64
CA GLU A 57 -3.47 12.12 -0.74
C GLU A 57 -2.98 11.81 0.68
N GLY A 58 -1.96 10.97 0.79
CA GLY A 58 -1.33 10.55 2.04
C GLY A 58 -2.14 9.55 2.86
N HIS A 59 -3.24 9.01 2.30
CA HIS A 59 -4.07 8.04 2.99
C HIS A 59 -3.30 6.76 3.34
N THR A 60 -2.37 6.31 2.51
CA THR A 60 -1.62 5.08 2.78
C THR A 60 -0.67 5.27 3.96
N PHE A 61 0.07 6.37 4.04
CA PHE A 61 0.93 6.63 5.20
C PHE A 61 0.13 6.92 6.46
N MET A 62 -1.00 7.63 6.35
CA MET A 62 -1.93 7.81 7.47
C MET A 62 -2.43 6.47 8.00
N HIS A 63 -2.85 5.56 7.12
CA HIS A 63 -3.27 4.21 7.50
C HIS A 63 -2.13 3.43 8.19
N LEU A 64 -0.90 3.52 7.66
CA LEU A 64 0.27 2.88 8.28
C LEU A 64 0.63 3.42 9.67
N SER A 65 0.29 4.69 9.96
CA SER A 65 0.61 5.32 11.25
C SER A 65 -0.16 4.72 12.44
N TYR A 66 -1.24 3.98 12.19
CA TYR A 66 -1.98 3.30 13.27
C TYR A 66 -1.16 2.21 13.95
N ASP A 67 -0.27 1.55 13.20
CA ASP A 67 0.50 0.42 13.69
C ASP A 67 1.98 0.74 13.93
N MET A 68 2.45 1.92 13.52
CA MET A 68 3.86 2.29 13.54
C MET A 68 4.08 3.80 13.76
N ASP A 69 5.15 4.12 14.50
CA ASP A 69 5.65 5.49 14.56
C ASP A 69 6.23 5.94 13.22
N GLU A 70 5.93 7.18 12.84
CA GLU A 70 6.37 7.81 11.58
C GLU A 70 7.91 7.82 11.42
N HIS A 71 8.63 7.90 12.53
CA HIS A 71 10.10 7.83 12.56
C HIS A 71 10.66 6.50 12.04
N ASP A 72 9.92 5.41 12.21
CA ASP A 72 10.34 4.09 11.74
C ASP A 72 10.07 3.89 10.24
N LEU A 73 9.06 4.55 9.68
CA LEU A 73 8.78 4.56 8.25
C LEU A 73 9.92 5.24 7.48
N GLN A 74 10.53 6.26 8.09
CA GLN A 74 11.56 7.12 7.51
C GLN A 74 12.99 6.57 7.65
N ARG A 75 13.22 5.45 8.37
CA ARG A 75 14.58 4.96 8.66
C ARG A 75 14.78 3.46 8.44
N GLY A 76 16.02 3.09 8.16
CA GLY A 76 16.48 1.70 8.11
C GLY A 76 15.93 0.90 6.92
N THR A 77 15.72 -0.39 7.13
CA THR A 77 15.29 -1.33 6.08
C THR A 77 13.92 -0.98 5.50
N ARG A 78 13.02 -0.38 6.30
CA ARG A 78 11.65 -0.02 5.90
C ARG A 78 11.65 1.06 4.82
N ALA A 79 12.32 2.19 5.09
CA ALA A 79 12.49 3.27 4.11
C ALA A 79 13.09 2.78 2.79
N ARG A 80 14.07 1.86 2.85
CA ARG A 80 14.67 1.26 1.65
C ARG A 80 13.68 0.41 0.86
N ILE A 81 12.87 -0.40 1.54
CA ILE A 81 11.88 -1.24 0.84
C ILE A 81 10.78 -0.36 0.23
N ILE A 82 10.27 0.63 0.97
CA ILE A 82 9.29 1.59 0.47
C ILE A 82 9.85 2.32 -0.76
N SER A 83 11.07 2.86 -0.66
CA SER A 83 11.76 3.51 -1.79
C SER A 83 11.91 2.59 -3.00
N ASN A 84 12.24 1.31 -2.79
CA ASN A 84 12.32 0.33 -3.87
C ASN A 84 10.96 0.07 -4.51
N VAL A 85 9.88 -0.05 -3.73
CA VAL A 85 8.52 -0.25 -4.25
C VAL A 85 8.10 0.98 -5.05
N VAL A 86 8.28 2.17 -4.49
CA VAL A 86 7.99 3.46 -5.14
C VAL A 86 8.70 3.55 -6.49
N SER A 87 10.00 3.27 -6.54
CA SER A 87 10.76 3.28 -7.79
C SER A 87 10.34 2.19 -8.78
N MET A 88 10.02 0.99 -8.30
CA MET A 88 9.63 -0.15 -9.16
C MET A 88 8.32 0.11 -9.91
N TYR A 89 7.38 0.84 -9.30
CA TYR A 89 6.05 1.10 -9.88
C TYR A 89 5.91 2.49 -10.49
N GLY A 90 6.99 3.27 -10.58
CA GLY A 90 6.94 4.65 -11.10
C GLY A 90 6.11 5.59 -10.23
N VAL A 91 5.96 5.26 -8.95
CA VAL A 91 5.34 6.13 -7.95
C VAL A 91 6.41 7.08 -7.44
N GLU A 92 6.01 8.27 -7.03
CA GLU A 92 6.83 9.25 -6.34
C GLU A 92 6.21 9.53 -4.98
N GLU A 93 7.03 9.73 -3.96
CA GLU A 93 6.57 10.26 -2.68
C GLU A 93 6.79 11.79 -2.67
N ARG A 94 5.72 12.55 -2.42
CA ARG A 94 5.71 14.01 -2.41
C ARG A 94 5.06 14.51 -1.13
N ALA A 95 5.89 14.85 -0.14
CA ALA A 95 5.45 15.45 1.11
C ALA A 95 4.38 14.63 1.87
N GLY A 96 4.55 13.31 1.90
CA GLY A 96 3.64 12.37 2.53
C GLY A 96 2.53 11.85 1.61
N GLU A 97 2.51 12.24 0.33
CA GLU A 97 1.58 11.69 -0.67
C GLU A 97 2.31 10.76 -1.64
N LEU A 98 1.67 9.65 -2.01
CA LEU A 98 2.13 8.78 -3.10
C LEU A 98 1.45 9.23 -4.38
N VAL A 99 2.24 9.56 -5.40
CA VAL A 99 1.77 10.13 -6.66
C VAL A 99 2.32 9.34 -7.85
N LEU A 100 1.48 9.02 -8.81
CA LEU A 100 1.88 8.41 -10.08
C LEU A 100 1.37 9.27 -11.24
N LYS A 101 2.28 9.69 -12.12
CA LYS A 101 1.94 10.43 -13.33
C LYS A 101 1.44 9.46 -14.41
N ILE A 102 0.33 9.82 -15.05
CA ILE A 102 -0.24 9.06 -16.16
C ILE A 102 0.37 9.59 -17.45
N GLU A 103 1.16 8.74 -18.11
CA GLU A 103 1.73 9.02 -19.44
C GLU A 103 0.79 8.49 -20.52
N ASP A 104 0.71 9.21 -21.64
CA ASP A 104 -0.03 8.82 -22.85
C ASP A 104 -1.49 8.39 -22.61
N ASP A 105 -2.16 8.99 -21.62
CA ASP A 105 -3.53 8.66 -21.20
C ASP A 105 -3.73 7.16 -20.85
N ASN A 106 -2.66 6.47 -20.43
CA ASN A 106 -2.71 5.07 -20.03
C ASN A 106 -3.23 4.87 -18.60
N PHE A 107 -4.51 5.19 -18.38
CA PHE A 107 -5.15 5.14 -17.07
C PHE A 107 -5.19 3.73 -16.46
N GLY A 108 -5.31 2.69 -17.30
CA GLY A 108 -5.44 1.31 -16.85
C GLY A 108 -4.16 0.79 -16.21
N ASP A 109 -3.04 0.87 -16.93
CA ASP A 109 -1.75 0.39 -16.43
C ASP A 109 -1.26 1.25 -15.26
N ALA A 110 -1.52 2.56 -15.30
CA ALA A 110 -1.27 3.47 -14.20
C ALA A 110 -2.04 3.03 -12.94
N LEU A 111 -3.33 2.71 -13.05
CA LEU A 111 -4.13 2.25 -11.92
C LEU A 111 -3.61 0.94 -11.36
N TYR A 112 -3.29 -0.04 -12.21
CA TYR A 112 -2.75 -1.32 -11.76
C TYR A 112 -1.41 -1.15 -11.03
N SER A 113 -0.51 -0.36 -11.59
CA SER A 113 0.78 -0.05 -10.98
C SER A 113 0.61 0.65 -9.63
N PHE A 114 -0.29 1.64 -9.57
CA PHE A 114 -0.56 2.40 -8.36
C PHE A 114 -1.15 1.50 -7.25
N VAL A 115 -2.18 0.71 -7.55
CA VAL A 115 -2.78 -0.24 -6.60
C VAL A 115 -1.74 -1.23 -6.07
N GLN A 116 -0.92 -1.80 -6.96
CA GLN A 116 0.14 -2.74 -6.55
C GLN A 116 1.19 -2.09 -5.65
N ALA A 117 1.54 -0.83 -5.92
CA ALA A 117 2.44 -0.07 -5.07
C ALA A 117 1.85 0.16 -3.68
N LEU A 118 0.59 0.62 -3.58
CA LEU A 118 -0.07 0.87 -2.31
C LEU A 118 -0.13 -0.41 -1.45
N LEU A 119 -0.57 -1.52 -2.03
CA LEU A 119 -0.67 -2.80 -1.32
C LEU A 119 0.70 -3.32 -0.85
N LYS A 120 1.73 -3.22 -1.70
CA LYS A 120 3.09 -3.62 -1.30
C LYS A 120 3.68 -2.75 -0.21
N ILE A 121 3.43 -1.44 -0.25
CA ILE A 121 3.87 -0.52 0.81
C ILE A 121 3.21 -0.91 2.14
N THR A 122 1.93 -1.30 2.11
CA THR A 122 1.26 -1.80 3.31
C THR A 122 1.74 -3.17 3.77
N ASP A 123 2.02 -4.13 2.89
CA ASP A 123 2.51 -5.46 3.30
C ASP A 123 3.88 -5.40 4.01
N VAL A 124 4.74 -4.46 3.61
CA VAL A 124 6.10 -4.28 4.15
C VAL A 124 6.07 -3.84 5.61
N SER A 125 5.05 -3.09 6.02
CA SER A 125 4.86 -2.75 7.43
C SER A 125 4.60 -4.02 8.26
N TYR A 126 3.73 -4.90 7.76
CA TYR A 126 3.27 -6.09 8.47
C TYR A 126 4.35 -7.15 8.65
N LEU A 127 5.09 -7.49 7.58
CA LEU A 127 6.21 -8.46 7.63
C LEU A 127 7.28 -8.08 8.67
N SER A 128 7.43 -6.78 8.92
CA SER A 128 8.37 -6.29 9.92
C SER A 128 7.85 -6.49 11.36
N ARG A 129 6.53 -6.41 11.59
CA ARG A 129 5.90 -6.62 12.90
C ARG A 129 6.02 -8.07 13.35
N GLU A 130 5.76 -9.02 12.46
CA GLU A 130 5.93 -10.45 12.77
C GLU A 130 7.38 -10.79 13.12
N ARG A 131 8.36 -10.24 12.39
CA ARG A 131 9.78 -10.43 12.71
C ARG A 131 10.17 -9.82 14.05
N VAL A 132 9.74 -8.60 14.37
CA VAL A 132 10.03 -7.99 15.68
C VAL A 132 9.41 -8.81 16.81
N ARG A 133 8.16 -9.27 16.64
CA ARG A 133 7.48 -10.09 17.65
C ARG A 133 8.14 -11.45 17.85
N SER A 134 8.56 -12.11 16.77
CA SER A 134 9.24 -13.41 16.85
C SER A 134 10.62 -13.27 17.50
N THR A 135 11.41 -12.28 17.10
CA THR A 135 12.72 -12.00 17.71
C THR A 135 12.58 -11.61 19.18
N PHE A 136 11.62 -10.78 19.56
CA PHE A 136 11.35 -10.46 20.97
C PHE A 136 11.00 -11.71 21.80
N MET A 137 10.13 -12.58 21.28
CA MET A 137 9.75 -13.81 21.99
C MET A 137 10.92 -14.80 22.10
N GLU A 138 11.78 -14.88 21.09
CA GLU A 138 13.01 -15.66 21.12
C GLU A 138 13.99 -15.09 22.14
N ASP A 139 14.22 -13.78 22.14
CA ASP A 139 15.10 -13.09 23.09
C ASP A 139 14.59 -13.22 24.52
N LEU A 140 13.28 -13.09 24.74
CA LEU A 140 12.64 -13.29 26.04
C LEU A 140 12.80 -14.73 26.52
N ARG A 141 12.58 -15.73 25.66
CA ARG A 141 12.80 -17.15 26.02
C ARG A 141 14.26 -17.42 26.37
N HIS A 142 15.18 -16.84 25.61
CA HIS A 142 16.61 -17.00 25.87
C HIS A 142 17.04 -16.27 27.15
N PHE A 143 16.50 -15.09 27.43
CA PHE A 143 16.69 -14.37 28.69
C PHE A 143 16.15 -15.17 29.89
N LEU A 144 14.91 -15.65 29.82
CA LEU A 144 14.30 -16.46 30.87
C LEU A 144 15.06 -17.78 31.08
N GLY A 145 15.53 -18.42 30.00
CA GLY A 145 16.37 -19.62 30.08
C GLY A 145 17.75 -19.38 30.70
N ARG A 146 18.28 -18.15 30.64
CA ARG A 146 19.51 -17.75 31.33
C ARG A 146 19.30 -17.42 32.80
N CYS A 147 18.15 -16.84 33.14
CA CYS A 147 17.80 -16.47 34.52
C CYS A 147 17.23 -17.63 35.34
N TRP A 148 16.72 -18.68 34.68
CA TRP A 148 16.21 -19.87 35.33
C TRP A 148 17.30 -20.95 35.46
N ARG A 149 17.87 -21.10 36.66
CA ARG A 149 18.55 -22.33 37.08
C ARG A 149 17.59 -23.14 37.95
N PRO A 150 17.18 -24.36 37.57
CA PRO A 150 16.27 -25.17 38.39
C PRO A 150 16.89 -25.71 39.69
N ASP A 151 18.14 -25.38 40.00
CA ASP A 151 18.91 -26.04 41.05
C ASP A 151 19.49 -25.03 42.05
N ALA A 152 18.63 -24.45 42.89
CA ALA A 152 19.03 -24.00 44.22
C ALA A 152 18.21 -24.83 45.22
N ARG A 153 18.86 -25.89 45.73
CA ARG A 153 18.40 -26.65 46.90
C ARG A 153 18.31 -25.74 48.12
#